data_AF-A0A372QFI7-F1
#
_entry.id   AF-A0A372QFI7-F1
#
_cell.length_a   1.000
_cell.length_b   1.000
_cell.length_c   1.000
_cell.angle_alpha   90.00
_cell.angle_beta   90.00
_cell.angle_gamma   90.00
#
_symmetry.space_group_name_H-M   'P 1'
#
loop_
_entity.id
_entity.type
_entity.pdbx_description
1 polymer ?
#
loop_
_entity_poly.entity_id
_entity_poly.type
_entity_poly.pdbx_seq_one_letter_code
_entity_poly.pdbx_strand_id
1 'polypeptide(L)'
;MSFEFFPELSQNLSQLLDDTYDYDIIINVGENSNTKEFHAHFNVLRARSPYFKRAFSQNWIKKENGVYVFTKPNISPIVFEIIIGYMYTGIIDLRKHVVSDILELLIASDELLIEELVTFAQNYLIENQNEWLQNNFFKVLNTAYIFESCKQLQDYCLESIFEDPELFFDSPEFLSLEKNILLGLFKRDDLLIDEIVLWNYLIRWGIAQTSELRGKNITDLNKWNEENFLNLKNALNPFILHIRFFDISSKDFHSKIWPYKEVLPEMLFEEIVSFHLANIKPEKNIVPPRHGRIYVDSMIIKPIHAAVFINWIQKKEANERIPKDKYNFNLIYRGSRDGFDINTMRNKCNGQGATILVIKIKENGTVIGGYNPFNWNYRPYYYDTYYGSYEDSYDYGSYEGCYDSYKGFYDSYEGRYNSYDSYEGRYNSDRPYGNINYLAWVNTTESFIFSLDDGKDLKKFKISRVINNNCAIYVSNNTLNFGNSDLVINGNSGTCNRSNYESSILDTNNFSIEDMEIFEYNKS
;
A
#
# COMPACT_ATOMS: atom_id res chain seq x y z
N MET A 1 10.00 2.51 -48.21
CA MET A 1 9.95 1.34 -47.32
C MET A 1 11.33 1.20 -46.72
N SER A 2 11.47 1.33 -45.41
CA SER A 2 12.75 1.14 -44.71
C SER A 2 12.82 -0.30 -44.19
N PHE A 3 14.00 -0.92 -44.31
CA PHE A 3 14.31 -2.23 -43.73
C PHE A 3 15.45 -2.06 -42.74
N GLU A 4 15.34 -2.71 -41.59
CA GLU A 4 16.30 -2.62 -40.50
C GLU A 4 17.11 -3.92 -40.44
N PHE A 5 18.43 -3.82 -40.55
CA PHE A 5 19.36 -4.95 -40.50
C PHE A 5 20.21 -4.93 -39.22
N PHE A 6 19.62 -4.47 -38.11
CA PHE A 6 20.30 -4.32 -36.83
C PHE A 6 20.85 -5.62 -36.23
N PRO A 7 20.21 -6.80 -36.36
CA PRO A 7 20.76 -8.04 -35.80
C PRO A 7 22.11 -8.41 -36.41
N GLU A 8 22.25 -8.33 -37.74
CA GLU A 8 23.51 -8.63 -38.43
C GLU A 8 24.58 -7.58 -38.10
N LEU A 9 24.21 -6.29 -38.04
CA LEU A 9 25.11 -5.23 -37.60
C LEU A 9 25.63 -5.46 -36.17
N SER A 10 24.74 -5.80 -35.23
CA SER A 10 25.07 -6.12 -33.85
C SER A 10 26.03 -7.32 -33.75
N GLN A 11 25.76 -8.37 -34.52
CA GLN A 11 26.64 -9.54 -34.59
C GLN A 11 28.02 -9.19 -35.17
N ASN A 12 28.08 -8.37 -36.22
CA ASN A 12 29.34 -7.90 -36.79
C ASN A 12 30.15 -7.07 -35.79
N LEU A 13 29.49 -6.20 -35.00
CA LEU A 13 30.17 -5.46 -33.92
C LEU A 13 30.64 -6.38 -32.80
N SER A 14 29.87 -7.42 -32.44
CA SER A 14 30.29 -8.38 -31.41
C SER A 14 31.63 -9.04 -31.71
N GLN A 15 31.89 -9.34 -32.99
CA GLN A 15 33.15 -9.95 -33.43
C GLN A 15 34.37 -9.04 -33.19
N LEU A 16 34.19 -7.72 -33.19
CA LEU A 16 35.26 -6.78 -32.87
C LEU A 16 35.69 -6.87 -31.40
N LEU A 17 34.78 -7.26 -30.49
CA LEU A 17 35.13 -7.42 -29.08
C LEU A 17 36.00 -8.66 -28.85
N ASP A 18 35.81 -9.70 -29.66
CA ASP A 18 36.62 -10.93 -29.62
C ASP A 18 37.94 -10.80 -30.43
N ASP A 19 38.06 -9.76 -31.27
CA ASP A 19 39.24 -9.51 -32.08
C ASP A 19 40.41 -8.99 -31.22
N THR A 20 41.54 -9.68 -31.31
CA THR A 20 42.75 -9.36 -30.55
C THR A 20 43.69 -8.37 -31.26
N TYR A 21 43.39 -7.93 -32.48
CA TYR A 21 44.35 -7.18 -33.31
C TYR A 21 44.10 -5.68 -33.43
N ASP A 22 42.84 -5.24 -33.50
CA ASP A 22 42.49 -3.85 -33.87
C ASP A 22 42.00 -2.99 -32.69
N TYR A 23 42.18 -3.46 -31.44
CA TYR A 23 41.83 -2.66 -30.26
C TYR A 23 42.74 -1.43 -30.12
N ASP A 24 42.15 -0.29 -29.76
CA ASP A 24 42.87 0.98 -29.57
C ASP A 24 42.83 1.46 -28.11
N ILE A 25 42.16 0.73 -27.22
CA ILE A 25 42.13 0.97 -25.77
C ILE A 25 42.14 -0.32 -24.95
N ILE A 26 42.90 -0.31 -23.86
CA ILE A 26 42.91 -1.33 -22.79
C ILE A 26 42.26 -0.72 -21.55
N ILE A 27 41.29 -1.45 -20.99
CA ILE A 27 40.62 -1.07 -19.75
C ILE A 27 40.96 -2.09 -18.67
N ASN A 28 41.64 -1.61 -17.63
CA ASN A 28 41.97 -2.38 -16.44
C ASN A 28 40.83 -2.26 -15.44
N VAL A 29 40.06 -3.32 -15.24
CA VAL A 29 38.86 -3.33 -14.42
C VAL A 29 39.09 -4.11 -13.13
N GLY A 30 38.51 -3.62 -12.03
CA GLY A 30 38.58 -4.26 -10.71
C GLY A 30 39.75 -3.77 -9.86
N GLU A 31 39.82 -4.27 -8.63
CA GLU A 31 40.87 -3.92 -7.65
C GLU A 31 41.67 -5.14 -7.18
N ASN A 32 42.90 -4.87 -6.72
CA ASN A 32 43.77 -5.82 -6.06
C ASN A 32 44.03 -7.09 -6.90
N SER A 33 43.69 -8.27 -6.37
CA SER A 33 43.88 -9.56 -7.03
C SER A 33 42.76 -9.93 -8.01
N ASN A 34 41.68 -9.14 -8.09
CA ASN A 34 40.54 -9.39 -8.98
C ASN A 34 40.50 -8.35 -10.11
N THR A 35 41.64 -8.19 -10.79
CA THR A 35 41.75 -7.32 -11.97
C THR A 35 41.71 -8.13 -13.26
N LYS A 36 41.02 -7.60 -14.27
CA LYS A 36 40.97 -8.16 -15.62
C LYS A 36 41.19 -7.05 -16.64
N GLU A 37 42.01 -7.34 -17.64
CA GLU A 37 42.24 -6.46 -18.78
C GLU A 37 41.17 -6.70 -19.84
N PHE A 38 40.61 -5.62 -20.36
CA PHE A 38 39.63 -5.64 -21.45
C PHE A 38 40.18 -4.86 -22.64
N HIS A 39 40.28 -5.53 -23.79
CA HIS A 39 40.65 -4.91 -25.05
C HIS A 39 39.38 -4.41 -25.74
N ALA A 40 39.36 -3.15 -26.14
CA ALA A 40 38.15 -2.51 -26.64
C ALA A 40 38.45 -1.43 -27.68
N HIS A 41 37.38 -0.80 -28.15
CA HIS A 41 37.41 0.22 -29.19
C HIS A 41 36.89 1.54 -28.65
N PHE A 42 37.76 2.54 -28.64
CA PHE A 42 37.58 3.88 -28.10
C PHE A 42 36.29 4.54 -28.60
N ASN A 43 36.02 4.42 -29.90
CA ASN A 43 34.86 5.05 -30.52
C ASN A 43 33.54 4.39 -30.11
N VAL A 44 33.52 3.06 -29.92
CA VAL A 44 32.32 2.33 -29.47
C VAL A 44 31.95 2.78 -28.05
N LEU A 45 32.93 2.78 -27.14
CA LEU A 45 32.71 3.16 -25.74
C LEU A 45 32.22 4.62 -25.61
N ARG A 46 32.82 5.56 -26.34
CA ARG A 46 32.40 6.98 -26.32
C ARG A 46 31.02 7.20 -26.94
N ALA A 47 30.64 6.39 -27.93
CA ALA A 47 29.33 6.48 -28.54
C ALA A 47 28.23 5.95 -27.60
N ARG A 48 28.54 4.91 -26.82
CA ARG A 48 27.56 4.18 -25.99
C ARG A 48 27.48 4.67 -24.55
N SER A 49 28.46 5.44 -24.07
CA SER A 49 28.48 5.97 -22.70
C SER A 49 28.92 7.44 -22.65
N PRO A 50 28.07 8.34 -22.13
CA PRO A 50 28.43 9.72 -21.83
C PRO A 50 29.61 9.83 -20.85
N TYR A 51 29.77 8.86 -19.94
CA TYR A 51 30.90 8.78 -19.03
C TYR A 51 32.20 8.60 -19.82
N PHE A 52 32.29 7.57 -20.66
CA PHE A 52 33.50 7.33 -21.47
C PHE A 52 33.77 8.48 -22.44
N LYS A 53 32.72 9.07 -23.04
CA LYS A 53 32.85 10.28 -23.86
C LYS A 53 33.57 11.40 -23.12
N ARG A 54 33.22 11.64 -21.85
CA ARG A 54 33.84 12.67 -20.99
C ARG A 54 35.22 12.26 -20.50
N ALA A 55 35.34 11.09 -19.89
CA ALA A 55 36.59 10.57 -19.33
C ALA A 55 37.72 10.62 -20.36
N PHE A 56 37.43 10.23 -21.60
CA PHE A 56 38.43 10.20 -22.67
C PHE A 56 38.75 11.56 -23.27
N SER A 57 37.91 12.58 -23.04
CA SER A 57 38.14 13.94 -23.51
C SER A 57 38.92 14.80 -22.50
N GLN A 58 39.02 14.37 -21.24
CA GLN A 58 39.63 15.13 -20.14
C GLN A 58 41.03 14.63 -19.74
N ASN A 59 41.73 13.91 -20.64
CA ASN A 59 43.06 13.33 -20.40
C ASN A 59 43.15 12.35 -19.21
N TRP A 60 42.06 11.62 -18.89
CA TRP A 60 42.11 10.56 -17.87
C TRP A 60 42.78 9.27 -18.39
N ILE A 61 42.99 9.19 -19.70
CA ILE A 61 43.63 8.08 -20.38
C ILE A 61 45.11 8.38 -20.62
N LYS A 62 45.95 7.36 -20.44
CA LYS A 62 47.35 7.41 -20.86
C LYS A 62 47.48 6.75 -22.22
N LYS A 63 48.51 7.13 -22.99
CA LYS A 63 48.84 6.46 -24.25
C LYS A 63 50.18 5.76 -24.09
N GLU A 64 50.16 4.43 -24.15
CA GLU A 64 51.32 3.57 -23.98
C GLU A 64 51.47 2.71 -25.23
N ASN A 65 52.64 2.74 -25.87
CA ASN A 65 52.92 1.99 -27.11
C ASN A 65 51.87 2.18 -28.24
N GLY A 66 51.24 3.35 -28.31
CA GLY A 66 50.22 3.66 -29.32
C GLY A 66 48.78 3.32 -28.94
N VAL A 67 48.56 2.61 -27.82
CA VAL A 67 47.26 2.18 -27.31
C VAL A 67 46.87 3.02 -26.10
N TYR A 68 45.58 3.33 -25.94
CA TYR A 68 45.09 4.03 -24.75
C TYR A 68 44.97 3.06 -23.57
N VAL A 69 45.32 3.51 -22.36
CA VAL A 69 45.17 2.73 -21.13
C VAL A 69 44.28 3.52 -20.16
N PHE A 70 43.24 2.85 -19.67
CA PHE A 70 42.27 3.38 -18.71
C PHE A 70 42.08 2.39 -17.56
N THR A 71 41.88 2.89 -16.34
CA THR A 71 41.63 2.04 -15.17
C THR A 71 40.28 2.36 -14.57
N LYS A 72 39.50 1.30 -14.30
CA LYS A 72 38.16 1.37 -13.69
C LYS A 72 38.08 0.40 -12.51
N PRO A 73 38.56 0.81 -11.32
CA PRO A 73 38.66 -0.09 -10.18
C PRO A 73 37.31 -0.44 -9.54
N ASN A 74 36.34 0.48 -9.60
CA ASN A 74 35.06 0.38 -8.88
C ASN A 74 34.01 -0.56 -9.53
N ILE A 75 34.38 -1.34 -10.53
CA ILE A 75 33.48 -2.29 -11.21
C ILE A 75 34.13 -3.67 -11.20
N SER A 76 33.36 -4.72 -10.91
CA SER A 76 33.86 -6.08 -10.97
C SER A 76 34.06 -6.54 -12.42
N PRO A 77 35.07 -7.38 -12.72
CA PRO A 77 35.29 -7.89 -14.07
C PRO A 77 34.06 -8.52 -14.72
N ILE A 78 33.28 -9.29 -13.95
CA ILE A 78 32.06 -9.96 -14.43
C ILE A 78 31.02 -8.93 -14.87
N VAL A 79 30.79 -7.90 -14.04
CA VAL A 79 29.82 -6.83 -14.37
C VAL A 79 30.27 -6.02 -15.58
N PHE A 80 31.56 -5.71 -15.69
CA PHE A 80 32.08 -5.00 -16.84
C PHE A 80 31.98 -5.81 -18.12
N GLU A 81 32.14 -7.14 -18.06
CA GLU A 81 31.96 -8.05 -19.19
C GLU A 81 30.52 -8.00 -19.74
N ILE A 82 29.52 -7.93 -18.84
CA ILE A 82 28.12 -7.73 -19.22
C ILE A 82 27.95 -6.37 -19.92
N ILE A 83 28.49 -5.30 -19.33
CA ILE A 83 28.34 -3.93 -19.85
C ILE A 83 29.01 -3.78 -21.21
N ILE A 84 30.24 -4.26 -21.38
CA ILE A 84 30.95 -4.13 -22.65
C ILE A 84 30.28 -4.98 -23.73
N GLY A 85 29.83 -6.19 -23.42
CA GLY A 85 29.03 -7.00 -24.35
C GLY A 85 27.77 -6.25 -24.81
N TYR A 86 27.06 -5.62 -23.88
CA TYR A 86 25.91 -4.76 -24.18
C TYR A 86 26.30 -3.53 -25.02
N MET A 87 27.43 -2.87 -24.74
CA MET A 87 27.84 -1.70 -25.52
C MET A 87 28.05 -2.03 -27.00
N TYR A 88 28.59 -3.22 -27.29
CA TYR A 88 28.84 -3.66 -28.66
C TYR A 88 27.59 -4.20 -29.35
N THR A 89 26.72 -4.90 -28.62
CA THR A 89 25.63 -5.67 -29.24
C THR A 89 24.24 -5.08 -29.02
N GLY A 90 24.04 -4.30 -27.96
CA GLY A 90 22.71 -3.91 -27.47
C GLY A 90 21.91 -5.09 -26.89
N ILE A 91 22.54 -6.23 -26.64
CA ILE A 91 21.89 -7.45 -26.14
C ILE A 91 22.38 -7.73 -24.73
N ILE A 92 21.45 -8.10 -23.84
CA ILE A 92 21.75 -8.52 -22.47
C ILE A 92 20.81 -9.66 -22.07
N ASP A 93 21.32 -10.66 -21.35
CA ASP A 93 20.52 -11.77 -20.81
C ASP A 93 20.80 -11.95 -19.32
N LEU A 94 20.02 -11.26 -18.49
CA LEU A 94 20.20 -11.24 -17.04
C LEU A 94 19.94 -12.59 -16.37
N ARG A 95 19.25 -13.52 -17.04
CA ARG A 95 18.96 -14.87 -16.51
C ARG A 95 20.22 -15.73 -16.36
N LYS A 96 21.30 -15.35 -17.05
CA LYS A 96 22.59 -16.05 -17.01
C LYS A 96 23.49 -15.59 -15.87
N HIS A 97 23.07 -14.59 -15.11
CA HIS A 97 23.86 -13.97 -14.06
C HIS A 97 23.20 -14.14 -12.70
N VAL A 98 24.00 -14.22 -11.65
CA VAL A 98 23.48 -14.25 -10.29
C VAL A 98 22.93 -12.88 -9.92
N VAL A 99 21.88 -12.85 -9.09
CA VAL A 99 21.14 -11.61 -8.79
C VAL A 99 22.01 -10.53 -8.13
N SER A 100 23.06 -10.94 -7.39
CA SER A 100 24.05 -10.00 -6.84
C SER A 100 24.78 -9.21 -7.92
N ASP A 101 25.13 -9.85 -9.04
CA ASP A 101 25.85 -9.22 -10.14
C ASP A 101 24.91 -8.28 -10.90
N ILE A 102 23.62 -8.58 -10.95
CA ILE A 102 22.59 -7.70 -11.54
C ILE A 102 22.44 -6.42 -10.70
N LEU A 103 22.51 -6.54 -9.38
CA LEU A 103 22.49 -5.38 -8.49
C LEU A 103 23.77 -4.52 -8.64
N GLU A 104 24.94 -5.16 -8.79
CA GLU A 104 26.19 -4.45 -9.11
C GLU A 104 26.15 -3.82 -10.51
N LEU A 105 25.55 -4.48 -11.50
CA LEU A 105 25.33 -3.96 -12.84
C LEU A 105 24.55 -2.66 -12.82
N LEU A 106 23.53 -2.56 -11.97
CA LEU A 106 22.74 -1.34 -11.81
C LEU A 106 23.59 -0.18 -11.29
N ILE A 107 24.45 -0.41 -10.29
CA ILE A 107 25.40 0.58 -9.76
C ILE A 107 26.40 1.01 -10.85
N ALA A 108 27.00 0.04 -11.53
CA ALA A 108 27.98 0.30 -12.58
C ALA A 108 27.35 1.03 -13.79
N SER A 109 26.10 0.72 -14.12
CA SER A 109 25.36 1.37 -15.21
C SER A 109 25.04 2.83 -14.89
N ASP A 110 24.69 3.14 -13.64
CA ASP A 110 24.53 4.53 -13.19
C ASP A 110 25.86 5.29 -13.28
N GLU A 111 26.96 4.72 -12.75
CA GLU A 111 28.28 5.35 -12.78
C GLU A 111 28.78 5.60 -14.22
N LEU A 112 28.47 4.68 -15.14
CA LEU A 112 28.79 4.79 -16.56
C LEU A 112 27.75 5.58 -17.37
N LEU A 113 26.69 6.07 -16.72
CA LEU A 113 25.60 6.88 -17.29
C LEU A 113 24.87 6.18 -18.44
N ILE A 114 24.50 4.92 -18.21
CA ILE A 114 23.76 4.07 -19.15
C ILE A 114 22.33 3.87 -18.61
N GLU A 115 21.51 4.91 -18.72
CA GLU A 115 20.15 4.96 -18.14
C GLU A 115 19.24 3.82 -18.62
N GLU A 116 19.41 3.37 -19.87
CA GLU A 116 18.69 2.23 -20.44
C GLU A 116 18.94 0.93 -19.63
N LEU A 117 20.20 0.65 -19.28
CA LEU A 117 20.54 -0.52 -18.46
C LEU A 117 20.05 -0.38 -17.02
N VAL A 118 20.12 0.83 -16.45
CA VAL A 118 19.61 1.10 -15.09
C VAL A 118 18.11 0.81 -15.03
N THR A 119 17.34 1.30 -16.00
CA THR A 119 15.89 1.07 -16.08
C THR A 119 15.57 -0.41 -16.30
N PHE A 120 16.27 -1.05 -17.24
CA PHE A 120 16.05 -2.47 -17.55
C PHE A 120 16.36 -3.39 -16.36
N ALA A 121 17.48 -3.17 -15.67
CA ALA A 121 17.88 -3.98 -14.51
C ALA A 121 16.88 -3.84 -13.34
N GLN A 122 16.40 -2.62 -13.06
CA GLN A 122 15.38 -2.38 -12.03
C GLN A 122 14.09 -3.16 -12.31
N ASN A 123 13.54 -3.03 -13.51
CA ASN A 123 12.33 -3.75 -13.91
C ASN A 123 12.52 -5.26 -13.80
N TYR A 124 13.64 -5.80 -14.31
CA TYR A 124 13.92 -7.23 -14.22
C TYR A 124 13.95 -7.72 -12.77
N LEU A 125 14.65 -7.00 -11.87
CA LEU A 125 14.73 -7.35 -10.46
C LEU A 125 13.34 -7.38 -9.80
N ILE A 126 12.53 -6.33 -10.02
CA ILE A 126 11.20 -6.19 -9.41
C ILE A 126 10.24 -7.27 -9.93
N GLU A 127 10.21 -7.49 -11.25
CA GLU A 127 9.24 -8.38 -11.89
C GLU A 127 9.61 -9.86 -11.74
N ASN A 128 10.91 -10.19 -11.67
CA ASN A 128 11.37 -11.58 -11.79
C ASN A 128 12.12 -12.10 -10.56
N GLN A 129 12.57 -11.23 -9.64
CA GLN A 129 13.44 -11.61 -8.52
C GLN A 129 12.89 -11.20 -7.15
N ASN A 130 11.57 -11.08 -7.01
CA ASN A 130 10.89 -10.63 -5.78
C ASN A 130 11.35 -11.40 -4.51
N GLU A 131 11.42 -12.74 -4.56
CA GLU A 131 11.87 -13.54 -3.41
C GLU A 131 13.30 -13.16 -2.98
N TRP A 132 14.21 -13.00 -3.94
CA TRP A 132 15.58 -12.58 -3.65
C TRP A 132 15.62 -11.16 -3.08
N LEU A 133 14.82 -10.23 -3.63
CA LEU A 133 14.74 -8.85 -3.15
C LEU A 133 14.27 -8.80 -1.69
N GLN A 134 13.23 -9.55 -1.33
CA GLN A 134 12.73 -9.63 0.04
C GLN A 134 13.77 -10.22 1.00
N ASN A 135 14.44 -11.31 0.60
CA ASN A 135 15.51 -11.92 1.39
C ASN A 135 16.76 -11.04 1.56
N ASN A 136 16.95 -10.05 0.68
CA ASN A 136 18.09 -9.14 0.69
C ASN A 136 17.65 -7.68 0.88
N PHE A 137 16.51 -7.45 1.53
CA PHE A 137 15.81 -6.16 1.54
C PHE A 137 16.71 -4.97 1.91
N PHE A 138 17.47 -5.06 3.00
CA PHE A 138 18.35 -3.97 3.45
C PHE A 138 19.50 -3.69 2.47
N LYS A 139 20.03 -4.72 1.81
CA LYS A 139 21.04 -4.55 0.76
C LYS A 139 20.44 -3.80 -0.44
N VAL A 140 19.25 -4.22 -0.87
CA VAL A 140 18.51 -3.57 -1.96
C VAL A 140 18.17 -2.13 -1.61
N LEU A 141 17.63 -1.89 -0.42
CA LEU A 141 17.28 -0.56 0.08
C LEU A 141 18.51 0.35 0.09
N ASN A 142 19.64 -0.11 0.65
CA ASN A 142 20.87 0.67 0.64
C ASN A 142 21.30 0.98 -0.79
N THR A 143 21.31 0.00 -1.71
CA THR A 143 21.65 0.21 -3.13
C THR A 143 20.71 1.21 -3.81
N ALA A 144 19.40 1.07 -3.61
CA ALA A 144 18.41 1.92 -4.23
C ALA A 144 18.56 3.39 -3.82
N TYR A 145 19.04 3.64 -2.60
CA TYR A 145 19.24 4.99 -2.09
C TYR A 145 20.65 5.57 -2.33
N ILE A 146 21.56 4.83 -3.00
CA ILE A 146 22.87 5.38 -3.38
C ILE A 146 22.72 6.47 -4.47
N PHE A 147 21.82 6.25 -5.44
CA PHE A 147 21.68 7.13 -6.61
C PHE A 147 20.22 7.46 -6.94
N GLU A 148 19.96 8.69 -7.42
CA GLU A 148 18.61 9.16 -7.77
C GLU A 148 17.96 8.40 -8.93
N SER A 149 18.75 7.76 -9.79
CA SER A 149 18.28 6.97 -10.95
C SER A 149 17.54 5.69 -10.57
N CYS A 150 17.67 5.23 -9.33
CA CYS A 150 17.10 3.98 -8.83
C CYS A 150 15.65 4.12 -8.33
N LYS A 151 14.89 5.04 -8.92
CA LYS A 151 13.56 5.41 -8.45
C LYS A 151 12.59 4.23 -8.34
N GLN A 152 12.62 3.29 -9.28
CA GLN A 152 11.68 2.16 -9.29
C GLN A 152 11.96 1.20 -8.13
N LEU A 153 13.24 0.93 -7.83
CA LEU A 153 13.62 0.15 -6.66
C LEU A 153 13.36 0.89 -5.34
N GLN A 154 13.54 2.21 -5.32
CA GLN A 154 13.17 3.03 -4.15
C GLN A 154 11.66 2.94 -3.87
N ASP A 155 10.84 3.10 -4.91
CA ASP A 155 9.38 2.99 -4.82
C ASP A 155 8.98 1.59 -4.34
N TYR A 156 9.55 0.52 -4.91
CA TYR A 156 9.35 -0.85 -4.43
C TYR A 156 9.71 -1.05 -2.95
N CYS A 157 10.84 -0.50 -2.51
CA CYS A 157 11.27 -0.61 -1.11
C CYS A 157 10.32 0.16 -0.17
N LEU A 158 9.90 1.36 -0.57
CA LEU A 158 8.97 2.17 0.22
C LEU A 158 7.60 1.51 0.33
N GLU A 159 7.08 0.97 -0.79
CA GLU A 159 5.85 0.19 -0.79
C GLU A 159 5.96 -0.99 0.18
N SER A 160 7.05 -1.77 0.11
CA SER A 160 7.30 -2.89 1.02
C SER A 160 7.33 -2.45 2.50
N ILE A 161 7.96 -1.31 2.81
CA ILE A 161 7.98 -0.75 4.17
C ILE A 161 6.58 -0.31 4.61
N PHE A 162 5.76 0.25 3.72
CA PHE A 162 4.40 0.68 4.07
C PHE A 162 3.42 -0.46 4.24
N GLU A 163 3.66 -1.59 3.58
CA GLU A 163 2.85 -2.79 3.77
C GLU A 163 2.96 -3.31 5.20
N ASP A 164 4.17 -3.34 5.77
CA ASP A 164 4.40 -3.72 7.17
C ASP A 164 5.61 -2.98 7.78
N PRO A 165 5.41 -1.76 8.31
CA PRO A 165 6.51 -0.98 8.88
C PRO A 165 7.17 -1.67 10.07
N GLU A 166 6.40 -2.34 10.92
CA GLU A 166 6.92 -3.00 12.12
C GLU A 166 7.84 -4.15 11.76
N LEU A 167 7.51 -4.96 10.75
CA LEU A 167 8.38 -6.03 10.25
C LEU A 167 9.74 -5.48 9.77
N PHE A 168 9.73 -4.33 9.08
CA PHE A 168 10.97 -3.65 8.69
C PHE A 168 11.78 -3.18 9.92
N PHE A 169 11.14 -2.52 10.88
CA PHE A 169 11.83 -1.95 12.03
C PHE A 169 12.26 -3.00 13.08
N ASP A 170 11.60 -4.16 13.13
CA ASP A 170 11.94 -5.25 14.03
C ASP A 170 13.11 -6.10 13.55
N SER A 171 13.46 -6.04 12.26
CA SER A 171 14.64 -6.71 11.72
C SER A 171 15.92 -6.27 12.46
N PRO A 172 16.85 -7.20 12.73
CA PRO A 172 18.15 -6.86 13.33
C PRO A 172 19.00 -5.98 12.41
N GLU A 173 18.88 -6.13 11.10
CA GLU A 173 19.58 -5.34 10.09
C GLU A 173 19.19 -3.85 10.12
N PHE A 174 17.97 -3.52 10.57
CA PHE A 174 17.53 -2.13 10.77
C PHE A 174 18.50 -1.31 11.62
N LEU A 175 19.09 -1.92 12.65
CA LEU A 175 20.03 -1.23 13.53
C LEU A 175 21.30 -0.76 12.82
N SER A 176 21.59 -1.28 11.63
CA SER A 176 22.72 -0.91 10.77
C SER A 176 22.34 0.04 9.62
N LEU A 177 21.07 0.42 9.51
CA LEU A 177 20.57 1.25 8.43
C LEU A 177 21.26 2.62 8.40
N GLU A 178 21.60 3.08 7.20
CA GLU A 178 22.25 4.37 7.03
C GLU A 178 21.35 5.52 7.51
N LYS A 179 21.97 6.47 8.23
CA LYS A 179 21.33 7.67 8.77
C LYS A 179 20.47 8.42 7.75
N ASN A 180 20.95 8.58 6.52
CA ASN A 180 20.25 9.37 5.49
C ASN A 180 18.95 8.70 5.04
N ILE A 181 18.97 7.38 4.88
CA ILE A 181 17.80 6.58 4.51
C ILE A 181 16.76 6.65 5.64
N LEU A 182 17.21 6.41 6.89
CA LEU A 182 16.33 6.51 8.05
C LEU A 182 15.71 7.91 8.18
N LEU A 183 16.49 8.96 7.94
CA LEU A 183 16.02 10.34 8.00
C LEU A 183 14.98 10.62 6.92
N GLY A 184 15.18 10.05 5.72
CA GLY A 184 14.20 10.06 4.64
C GLY A 184 12.87 9.47 5.09
N LEU A 185 12.89 8.29 5.70
CA LEU A 185 11.67 7.63 6.23
C LEU A 185 10.99 8.47 7.32
N PHE A 186 11.74 9.04 8.26
CA PHE A 186 11.20 9.83 9.36
C PHE A 186 10.60 11.17 8.90
N LYS A 187 10.95 11.68 7.72
CA LYS A 187 10.31 12.88 7.17
C LYS A 187 8.90 12.61 6.63
N ARG A 188 8.57 11.36 6.29
CA ARG A 188 7.36 11.00 5.54
C ARG A 188 6.08 10.98 6.37
N ASP A 189 5.08 11.75 5.97
CA ASP A 189 3.79 11.79 6.66
C ASP A 189 2.91 10.56 6.42
N ASP A 190 3.20 9.78 5.37
CA ASP A 190 2.47 8.59 4.95
C ASP A 190 3.03 7.27 5.51
N LEU A 191 4.05 7.32 6.38
CA LEU A 191 4.51 6.15 7.12
C LEU A 191 3.46 5.73 8.17
N LEU A 192 2.84 4.57 7.96
CA LEU A 192 1.72 4.04 8.76
C LEU A 192 2.18 3.41 10.09
N ILE A 193 2.81 4.20 10.96
CA ILE A 193 3.31 3.77 12.26
C ILE A 193 2.91 4.74 13.37
N ASP A 194 2.65 4.18 14.54
CA ASP A 194 2.41 4.97 15.74
C ASP A 194 3.67 5.72 16.15
N GLU A 195 3.53 7.02 16.45
CA GLU A 195 4.69 7.86 16.72
C GLU A 195 5.49 7.39 17.94
N ILE A 196 4.81 6.83 18.94
CA ILE A 196 5.49 6.24 20.09
C ILE A 196 6.27 4.97 19.73
N VAL A 197 5.78 4.18 18.78
CA VAL A 197 6.48 2.99 18.30
C VAL A 197 7.71 3.42 17.50
N LEU A 198 7.57 4.43 16.63
CA LEU A 198 8.66 5.03 15.88
C LEU A 198 9.75 5.60 16.79
N TRP A 199 9.38 6.27 17.89
CA TRP A 199 10.31 6.75 18.92
C TRP A 199 11.14 5.60 19.51
N ASN A 200 10.51 4.48 19.85
CA ASN A 200 11.23 3.34 20.43
C ASN A 200 12.25 2.76 19.45
N TYR A 201 11.90 2.68 18.16
CA TYR A 201 12.84 2.26 17.11
C TYR A 201 13.98 3.24 16.93
N LEU A 202 13.71 4.55 16.98
CA LEU A 202 14.74 5.59 16.92
C LEU A 202 15.74 5.45 18.07
N ILE A 203 15.26 5.22 19.30
CA ILE A 203 16.13 5.00 20.46
C ILE A 203 16.98 3.75 20.28
N ARG A 204 16.39 2.62 19.85
CA ARG A 204 17.12 1.38 19.54
C ARG A 204 18.23 1.62 18.51
N TRP A 205 17.90 2.29 17.40
CA TRP A 205 18.85 2.63 16.35
C TRP A 205 19.96 3.55 16.87
N GLY A 206 19.62 4.63 17.57
CA GLY A 206 20.58 5.60 18.10
C GLY A 206 21.59 4.97 19.07
N ILE A 207 21.13 4.06 19.92
CA ILE A 207 21.99 3.28 20.81
C ILE A 207 22.91 2.34 20.02
N ALA A 208 22.39 1.64 19.00
CA ALA A 208 23.21 0.75 18.18
C ALA A 208 24.30 1.49 17.39
N GLN A 209 24.01 2.73 16.98
CA GLN A 209 24.93 3.61 16.25
C GLN A 209 25.95 4.30 17.17
N THR A 210 25.74 4.28 18.48
CA THR A 210 26.64 4.92 19.45
C THR A 210 27.53 3.87 20.11
N SER A 211 28.80 3.83 19.72
CA SER A 211 29.74 2.78 20.13
C SER A 211 29.94 2.68 21.66
N GLU A 212 29.88 3.82 22.35
CA GLU A 212 30.04 4.01 23.79
C GLU A 212 28.84 3.47 24.60
N LEU A 213 27.70 3.25 23.94
CA LEU A 213 26.49 2.70 24.56
C LEU A 213 26.37 1.19 24.39
N ARG A 214 27.27 0.56 23.62
CA ARG A 214 27.28 -0.90 23.44
C ARG A 214 27.48 -1.60 24.79
N GLY A 215 26.55 -2.51 25.13
CA GLY A 215 26.58 -3.28 26.38
C GLY A 215 26.05 -2.54 27.62
N LYS A 216 25.58 -1.29 27.49
CA LYS A 216 24.89 -0.58 28.57
C LYS A 216 23.51 -1.19 28.81
N ASN A 217 23.09 -1.24 30.07
CA ASN A 217 21.73 -1.65 30.41
C ASN A 217 20.75 -0.52 30.07
N ILE A 218 19.97 -0.73 29.01
CA ILE A 218 19.00 0.25 28.49
C ILE A 218 17.69 0.29 29.29
N THR A 219 17.45 -0.70 30.17
CA THR A 219 16.25 -0.74 31.02
C THR A 219 16.46 -0.05 32.37
N ASP A 220 17.68 0.38 32.68
CA ASP A 220 18.04 1.07 33.93
C ASP A 220 18.88 2.32 33.62
N LEU A 221 18.19 3.35 33.12
CA LEU A 221 18.81 4.62 32.73
C LEU A 221 19.44 5.38 33.91
N ASN A 222 19.17 5.01 35.16
CA ASN A 222 19.83 5.61 36.34
C ASN A 222 21.34 5.33 36.38
N LYS A 223 21.81 4.32 35.62
CA LYS A 223 23.25 4.00 35.48
C LYS A 223 23.93 4.76 34.35
N TRP A 224 23.20 5.58 33.61
CA TRP A 224 23.75 6.42 32.56
C TRP A 224 24.33 7.68 33.18
N ASN A 225 25.46 8.12 32.64
CA ASN A 225 26.06 9.41 32.97
C ASN A 225 25.72 10.45 31.89
N GLU A 226 26.05 11.71 32.15
CA GLU A 226 25.81 12.84 31.22
C GLU A 226 26.41 12.59 29.83
N GLU A 227 27.60 11.98 29.76
CA GLU A 227 28.27 11.64 28.49
C GLU A 227 27.48 10.61 27.68
N ASN A 228 26.84 9.63 28.34
CA ASN A 228 26.01 8.64 27.67
C ASN A 228 24.78 9.29 27.02
N PHE A 229 24.11 10.21 27.74
CA PHE A 229 22.99 10.97 27.17
C PHE A 229 23.44 11.93 26.06
N LEU A 230 24.59 12.58 26.21
CA LEU A 230 25.15 13.46 25.19
C LEU A 230 25.47 12.72 23.89
N ASN A 231 26.04 11.52 23.97
CA ASN A 231 26.35 10.72 22.79
C ASN A 231 25.07 10.27 22.07
N LEU A 232 24.05 9.81 22.81
CA LEU A 232 22.75 9.48 22.23
C LEU A 232 22.08 10.72 21.62
N LYS A 233 22.14 11.87 22.29
CA LYS A 233 21.64 13.15 21.78
C LYS A 233 22.24 13.49 20.43
N ASN A 234 23.56 13.36 20.29
CA ASN A 234 24.24 13.65 19.02
C ASN A 234 23.79 12.71 17.89
N ALA A 235 23.59 11.42 18.20
CA ALA A 235 23.07 10.45 17.23
C ALA A 235 21.63 10.78 16.79
N LEU A 236 20.77 11.18 17.74
CA LEU A 236 19.35 11.41 17.50
C LEU A 236 18.99 12.81 17.00
N ASN A 237 19.85 13.80 17.21
CA ASN A 237 19.61 15.21 16.86
C ASN A 237 19.02 15.43 15.44
N PRO A 238 19.47 14.73 14.37
CA PRO A 238 18.91 14.88 13.03
C PRO A 238 17.43 14.46 12.92
N PHE A 239 16.95 13.63 13.84
CA PHE A 239 15.62 13.01 13.79
C PHE A 239 14.62 13.63 14.76
N ILE A 240 15.09 14.30 15.83
CA ILE A 240 14.23 14.80 16.91
C ILE A 240 13.10 15.69 16.38
N LEU A 241 13.41 16.63 15.47
CA LEU A 241 12.41 17.53 14.89
C LEU A 241 11.49 16.85 13.87
N HIS A 242 11.74 15.58 13.57
CA HIS A 242 10.87 14.72 12.77
C HIS A 242 10.09 13.73 13.64
N ILE A 243 10.11 13.86 14.97
CA ILE A 243 9.19 13.14 15.83
C ILE A 243 7.97 14.02 16.13
N ARG A 244 6.77 13.47 15.95
CA ARG A 244 5.50 14.17 16.20
C ARG A 244 5.09 14.01 17.66
N PHE A 245 5.87 14.58 18.58
CA PHE A 245 5.70 14.40 20.03
C PHE A 245 4.28 14.72 20.55
N PHE A 246 3.58 15.66 19.92
CA PHE A 246 2.23 16.07 20.31
C PHE A 246 1.14 15.03 19.96
N ASP A 247 1.48 13.99 19.21
CA ASP A 247 0.61 12.84 18.95
C ASP A 247 0.84 11.67 19.90
N ILE A 248 1.83 11.79 20.81
CA ILE A 248 2.12 10.78 21.79
C ILE A 248 1.17 10.98 22.99
N SER A 249 0.63 9.89 23.54
CA SER A 249 -0.25 9.97 24.70
C SER A 249 0.50 10.47 25.94
N SER A 250 -0.17 11.18 26.86
CA SER A 250 0.46 11.63 28.12
C SER A 250 1.08 10.46 28.93
N LYS A 251 0.42 9.29 28.88
CA LYS A 251 0.92 8.05 29.50
C LYS A 251 2.23 7.58 28.86
N ASP A 252 2.30 7.56 27.53
CA ASP A 252 3.49 7.16 26.80
C ASP A 252 4.61 8.21 26.92
N PHE A 253 4.26 9.49 26.91
CA PHE A 253 5.21 10.58 27.19
C PHE A 253 5.91 10.35 28.54
N HIS A 254 5.15 10.12 29.61
CA HIS A 254 5.74 9.88 30.92
C HIS A 254 6.57 8.60 30.99
N SER A 255 6.10 7.50 30.40
CA SER A 255 6.74 6.19 30.55
C SER A 255 7.90 5.92 29.60
N LYS A 256 7.93 6.56 28.41
CA LYS A 256 8.86 6.22 27.32
C LYS A 256 9.65 7.41 26.77
N ILE A 257 9.14 8.64 26.86
CA ILE A 257 9.87 9.85 26.41
C ILE A 257 10.63 10.49 27.56
N TRP A 258 9.96 10.70 28.69
CA TRP A 258 10.52 11.34 29.89
C TRP A 258 11.84 10.73 30.38
N PRO A 259 12.05 9.39 30.34
CA PRO A 259 13.33 8.80 30.76
C PRO A 259 14.53 9.27 29.92
N TYR A 260 14.30 9.78 28.70
CA TYR A 260 15.30 10.29 27.78
C TYR A 260 15.26 11.82 27.63
N LYS A 261 14.67 12.56 28.58
CA LYS A 261 14.53 14.02 28.53
C LYS A 261 15.83 14.77 28.21
N GLU A 262 16.98 14.25 28.64
CA GLU A 262 18.30 14.86 28.41
C GLU A 262 18.74 14.84 26.94
N VAL A 263 18.17 13.92 26.14
CA VAL A 263 18.41 13.83 24.69
C VAL A 263 17.69 14.96 23.95
N LEU A 264 16.57 15.45 24.49
CA LEU A 264 15.75 16.46 23.82
C LEU A 264 16.34 17.87 24.00
N PRO A 265 16.15 18.77 23.02
CA PRO A 265 16.37 20.20 23.23
C PRO A 265 15.47 20.71 24.36
N GLU A 266 16.03 21.54 25.25
CA GLU A 266 15.34 22.03 26.46
C GLU A 266 14.01 22.72 26.12
N MET A 267 14.01 23.67 25.17
CA MET A 267 12.79 24.35 24.72
C MET A 267 11.73 23.37 24.20
N LEU A 268 12.13 22.36 23.43
CA LEU A 268 11.19 21.36 22.90
C LEU A 268 10.58 20.54 24.04
N PHE A 269 11.39 20.13 25.01
CA PHE A 269 10.91 19.38 26.16
C PHE A 269 9.90 20.19 26.97
N GLU A 270 10.16 21.48 27.22
CA GLU A 270 9.23 22.37 27.92
C GLU A 270 7.90 22.56 27.16
N GLU A 271 7.94 22.66 25.83
CA GLU A 271 6.74 22.72 24.99
C GLU A 271 5.91 21.44 25.11
N ILE A 272 6.55 20.26 25.06
CA ILE A 272 5.87 18.96 25.21
C ILE A 272 5.24 18.84 26.61
N VAL A 273 5.96 19.25 27.66
CA VAL A 273 5.46 19.27 29.04
C VAL A 273 4.24 20.19 29.16
N SER A 274 4.32 21.40 28.59
CA SER A 274 3.23 22.37 28.61
C SER A 274 1.99 21.87 27.88
N PHE A 275 2.17 21.15 26.76
CA PHE A 275 1.08 20.49 26.05
C PHE A 275 0.39 19.44 26.93
N HIS A 276 1.14 18.54 27.57
CA HIS A 276 0.53 17.48 28.36
C HIS A 276 -0.05 17.92 29.70
N LEU A 277 0.50 18.96 30.34
CA LEU A 277 0.05 19.42 31.65
C LEU A 277 -1.00 20.54 31.59
N ALA A 278 -0.89 21.43 30.61
CA ALA A 278 -1.73 22.63 30.52
C ALA A 278 -2.54 22.71 29.21
N ASN A 279 -2.44 21.71 28.34
CA ASN A 279 -3.08 21.68 27.02
C ASN A 279 -2.74 22.90 26.14
N ILE A 280 -1.55 23.46 26.36
CA ILE A 280 -1.01 24.59 25.57
C ILE A 280 -0.45 24.02 24.28
N LYS A 281 -1.04 24.40 23.15
CA LYS A 281 -0.53 23.99 21.84
C LYS A 281 0.71 24.82 21.47
N PRO A 282 1.75 24.19 20.91
CA PRO A 282 2.92 24.92 20.42
C PRO A 282 2.53 25.87 19.28
N GLU A 283 3.22 27.01 19.17
CA GLU A 283 2.97 27.99 18.09
C GLU A 283 3.81 27.71 16.82
N LYS A 284 4.89 26.93 16.94
CA LYS A 284 5.87 26.64 15.88
C LYS A 284 6.20 25.14 15.83
N ASN A 285 6.77 24.69 14.71
CA ASN A 285 7.29 23.32 14.53
C ASN A 285 6.25 22.19 14.70
N ILE A 286 4.97 22.46 14.45
CA ILE A 286 3.97 21.40 14.37
C ILE A 286 4.14 20.69 13.02
N VAL A 287 4.98 19.67 13.01
CA VAL A 287 4.99 18.72 11.90
C VAL A 287 3.62 18.03 11.91
N PRO A 288 2.95 17.90 10.74
CA PRO A 288 1.67 17.22 10.71
C PRO A 288 1.80 15.81 11.28
N PRO A 289 0.82 15.38 12.09
CA PRO A 289 0.72 14.00 12.54
C PRO A 289 0.75 13.03 11.38
N ARG A 290 1.49 11.93 11.55
CA ARG A 290 1.51 10.86 10.55
C ARG A 290 0.13 10.23 10.44
N HIS A 291 -0.13 9.60 9.30
CA HIS A 291 -1.30 8.77 9.13
C HIS A 291 -1.22 7.64 10.17
N GLY A 292 -2.08 7.71 11.19
CA GLY A 292 -2.15 6.67 12.21
C GLY A 292 -2.59 5.34 11.59
N ARG A 293 -2.10 4.22 12.12
CA ARG A 293 -2.50 2.90 11.66
C ARG A 293 -3.99 2.68 12.00
N ILE A 294 -4.83 2.59 10.98
CA ILE A 294 -6.19 2.06 11.15
C ILE A 294 -6.04 0.54 11.19
N TYR A 295 -6.27 -0.06 12.35
CA TYR A 295 -6.26 -1.50 12.47
C TYR A 295 -7.45 -2.08 11.70
N VAL A 296 -7.18 -3.10 10.88
CA VAL A 296 -8.20 -3.84 10.13
C VAL A 296 -7.82 -5.31 10.16
N ASP A 297 -8.68 -6.15 10.74
CA ASP A 297 -8.56 -7.61 10.63
C ASP A 297 -9.10 -8.06 9.27
N SER A 298 -8.24 -8.14 8.27
CA SER A 298 -8.63 -8.45 6.90
C SER A 298 -7.59 -9.27 6.17
N MET A 299 -8.06 -10.19 5.32
CA MET A 299 -7.23 -10.92 4.35
C MET A 299 -7.26 -10.30 2.95
N ILE A 300 -8.16 -9.33 2.70
CA ILE A 300 -8.38 -8.72 1.38
C ILE A 300 -7.86 -7.29 1.32
N ILE A 301 -8.04 -6.51 2.39
CA ILE A 301 -7.66 -5.09 2.47
C ILE A 301 -6.59 -4.84 3.53
N LYS A 302 -5.83 -3.76 3.33
CA LYS A 302 -4.77 -3.28 4.23
C LYS A 302 -5.22 -1.99 4.94
N PRO A 303 -4.53 -1.53 6.00
CA PRO A 303 -4.81 -0.25 6.67
C PRO A 303 -4.95 0.95 5.72
N ILE A 304 -4.15 0.99 4.65
CA ILE A 304 -4.23 2.05 3.64
C ILE A 304 -5.58 2.07 2.91
N HIS A 305 -6.20 0.92 2.65
CA HIS A 305 -7.53 0.86 2.02
C HIS A 305 -8.61 1.36 2.96
N ALA A 306 -8.53 1.01 4.26
CA ALA A 306 -9.46 1.56 5.25
C ALA A 306 -9.33 3.08 5.38
N ALA A 307 -8.11 3.63 5.28
CA ALA A 307 -7.91 5.07 5.20
C ALA A 307 -8.66 5.67 3.99
N VAL A 308 -8.47 5.09 2.80
CA VAL A 308 -9.20 5.54 1.60
C VAL A 308 -10.72 5.50 1.81
N PHE A 309 -11.25 4.41 2.38
CA PHE A 309 -12.69 4.28 2.64
C PHE A 309 -13.22 5.36 3.57
N ILE A 310 -12.52 5.68 4.67
CA ILE A 310 -12.91 6.77 5.56
C ILE A 310 -12.95 8.10 4.80
N ASN A 311 -11.94 8.40 3.99
CA ASN A 311 -11.91 9.64 3.22
C ASN A 311 -13.07 9.72 2.24
N TRP A 312 -13.37 8.63 1.55
CA TRP A 312 -14.51 8.55 0.64
C TRP A 312 -15.86 8.73 1.34
N ILE A 313 -16.03 8.16 2.54
CA ILE A 313 -17.22 8.36 3.39
C ILE A 313 -17.34 9.83 3.81
N GLN A 314 -16.23 10.49 4.14
CA GLN A 314 -16.21 11.91 4.51
C GLN A 314 -16.21 12.87 3.32
N LYS A 315 -16.33 12.36 2.07
CA LYS A 315 -16.28 13.14 0.82
C LYS A 315 -14.99 13.97 0.68
N LYS A 316 -13.87 13.39 1.09
CA LYS A 316 -12.51 13.92 1.03
C LYS A 316 -11.70 13.23 -0.06
N GLU A 317 -10.55 13.81 -0.42
CA GLU A 317 -9.58 13.15 -1.31
C GLU A 317 -9.05 11.86 -0.65
N ALA A 318 -8.77 10.83 -1.46
CA ALA A 318 -8.45 9.48 -0.96
C ALA A 318 -7.22 9.44 -0.02
N ASN A 319 -6.30 10.39 -0.17
CA ASN A 319 -5.07 10.53 0.60
C ASN A 319 -5.17 11.61 1.70
N GLU A 320 -6.36 12.12 2.01
CA GLU A 320 -6.52 13.07 3.11
C GLU A 320 -6.22 12.44 4.46
N ARG A 321 -5.74 13.29 5.37
CA ARG A 321 -5.34 12.84 6.69
C ARG A 321 -6.53 12.47 7.57
N ILE A 322 -6.39 11.35 8.26
CA ILE A 322 -7.41 10.80 9.15
C ILE A 322 -6.94 10.82 10.60
N PRO A 323 -7.74 11.37 11.53
CA PRO A 323 -7.47 11.26 12.97
C PRO A 323 -7.47 9.79 13.41
N LYS A 324 -6.42 9.39 14.12
CA LYS A 324 -6.34 8.09 14.79
C LYS A 324 -7.47 7.96 15.83
N ASP A 325 -7.88 6.73 16.11
CA ASP A 325 -8.84 6.34 17.17
C ASP A 325 -10.28 6.86 16.99
N LYS A 326 -10.58 7.50 15.86
CA LYS A 326 -11.93 8.01 15.52
C LYS A 326 -12.76 7.04 14.67
N TYR A 327 -12.14 6.03 14.09
CA TYR A 327 -12.80 5.15 13.15
C TYR A 327 -12.40 3.71 13.43
N ASN A 328 -13.37 2.81 13.38
CA ASN A 328 -13.17 1.39 13.63
C ASN A 328 -13.82 0.54 12.52
N PHE A 329 -13.13 -0.52 12.14
CA PHE A 329 -13.54 -1.50 11.13
C PHE A 329 -13.63 -2.87 11.80
N ASN A 330 -14.82 -3.22 12.26
CA ASN A 330 -15.06 -4.51 12.91
C ASN A 330 -15.44 -5.55 11.86
N LEU A 331 -14.61 -6.58 11.67
CA LEU A 331 -14.92 -7.67 10.75
C LEU A 331 -16.11 -8.50 11.28
N ILE A 332 -17.26 -8.41 10.63
CA ILE A 332 -18.48 -9.14 11.01
C ILE A 332 -18.68 -10.41 10.18
N TYR A 333 -18.20 -10.45 8.94
CA TYR A 333 -18.35 -11.60 8.04
C TYR A 333 -17.10 -11.83 7.21
N ARG A 334 -16.69 -13.09 7.02
CA ARG A 334 -15.62 -13.50 6.08
C ARG A 334 -16.05 -14.77 5.37
N GLY A 335 -16.08 -14.78 4.03
CA GLY A 335 -16.59 -15.89 3.21
C GLY A 335 -15.85 -17.20 3.48
N SER A 336 -14.52 -17.16 3.53
CA SER A 336 -13.68 -18.32 3.89
C SER A 336 -13.89 -18.86 5.30
N ARG A 337 -14.37 -18.03 6.24
CA ARG A 337 -14.66 -18.41 7.64
C ARG A 337 -16.11 -18.87 7.83
N ASP A 338 -17.04 -18.15 7.23
CA ASP A 338 -18.48 -18.23 7.51
C ASP A 338 -19.27 -18.95 6.40
N GLY A 339 -18.60 -19.36 5.31
CA GLY A 339 -19.21 -19.89 4.10
C GLY A 339 -19.78 -18.78 3.20
N PHE A 340 -20.27 -19.14 2.02
CA PHE A 340 -20.86 -18.21 1.04
C PHE A 340 -22.39 -18.32 0.97
N ASP A 341 -23.02 -18.62 2.12
CA ASP A 341 -24.47 -18.69 2.21
C ASP A 341 -25.06 -17.30 2.47
N ILE A 342 -26.02 -16.87 1.65
CA ILE A 342 -26.62 -15.54 1.74
C ILE A 342 -27.36 -15.34 3.06
N ASN A 343 -27.98 -16.38 3.63
CA ASN A 343 -28.71 -16.24 4.89
C ASN A 343 -27.75 -15.98 6.05
N THR A 344 -26.63 -16.70 6.09
CA THR A 344 -25.54 -16.49 7.05
C THR A 344 -25.03 -15.06 6.97
N MET A 345 -24.73 -14.58 5.77
CA MET A 345 -24.27 -13.21 5.52
C MET A 345 -25.27 -12.17 6.03
N ARG A 346 -26.54 -12.30 5.63
CA ARG A 346 -27.62 -11.41 6.07
C ARG A 346 -27.78 -11.38 7.58
N ASN A 347 -27.77 -12.55 8.23
CA ASN A 347 -27.91 -12.66 9.68
C ASN A 347 -26.78 -11.94 10.41
N LYS A 348 -25.54 -12.01 9.89
CA LYS A 348 -24.40 -11.29 10.48
C LYS A 348 -24.43 -9.79 10.23
N CYS A 349 -24.96 -9.35 9.10
CA CYS A 349 -25.08 -7.92 8.77
C CYS A 349 -26.30 -7.24 9.41
N ASN A 350 -27.32 -8.00 9.79
CA ASN A 350 -28.56 -7.47 10.36
C ASN A 350 -28.28 -6.80 11.71
N GLY A 351 -28.71 -5.55 11.85
CA GLY A 351 -28.55 -4.78 13.10
C GLY A 351 -27.19 -4.10 13.28
N GLN A 352 -26.25 -4.24 12.34
CA GLN A 352 -24.87 -3.74 12.51
C GLN A 352 -24.68 -2.27 12.13
N GLY A 353 -25.70 -1.60 11.58
CA GLY A 353 -25.54 -0.21 11.13
C GLY A 353 -24.72 -0.10 9.84
N ALA A 354 -23.84 0.89 9.76
CA ALA A 354 -23.07 1.16 8.55
C ALA A 354 -22.07 0.04 8.26
N THR A 355 -21.99 -0.41 7.01
CA THR A 355 -21.15 -1.55 6.61
C THR A 355 -20.39 -1.31 5.32
N ILE A 356 -19.20 -1.91 5.22
CA ILE A 356 -18.39 -1.94 4.00
C ILE A 356 -18.23 -3.39 3.58
N LEU A 357 -18.71 -3.71 2.38
CA LEU A 357 -18.48 -4.97 1.70
C LEU A 357 -17.20 -4.85 0.88
N VAL A 358 -16.34 -5.87 0.98
CA VAL A 358 -15.10 -6.02 0.20
C VAL A 358 -15.08 -7.41 -0.41
N ILE A 359 -14.75 -7.51 -1.69
CA ILE A 359 -14.74 -8.76 -2.46
C ILE A 359 -13.46 -8.84 -3.25
N LYS A 360 -12.82 -10.02 -3.22
CA LYS A 360 -11.72 -10.37 -4.12
C LYS A 360 -12.23 -11.26 -5.25
N ILE A 361 -12.04 -10.84 -6.49
CA ILE A 361 -12.48 -11.55 -7.68
C ILE A 361 -11.51 -12.69 -8.00
N LYS A 362 -12.03 -13.88 -8.29
CA LYS A 362 -11.24 -15.09 -8.51
C LYS A 362 -10.45 -15.07 -9.82
N GLU A 363 -11.02 -14.47 -10.86
CA GLU A 363 -10.47 -14.51 -12.21
C GLU A 363 -9.21 -13.66 -12.39
N ASN A 364 -9.13 -12.52 -11.71
CA ASN A 364 -8.06 -11.53 -11.90
C ASN A 364 -7.51 -10.92 -10.60
N GLY A 365 -8.04 -11.31 -9.44
CA GLY A 365 -7.63 -10.76 -8.15
C GLY A 365 -8.12 -9.34 -7.87
N THR A 366 -8.92 -8.73 -8.76
CA THR A 366 -9.42 -7.37 -8.58
C THR A 366 -10.28 -7.28 -7.30
N VAL A 367 -10.05 -6.24 -6.50
CA VAL A 367 -10.81 -5.99 -5.28
C VAL A 367 -11.91 -4.97 -5.56
N ILE A 368 -13.16 -5.32 -5.27
CA ILE A 368 -14.34 -4.45 -5.41
C ILE A 368 -15.15 -4.39 -4.12
N GLY A 369 -16.14 -3.50 -4.07
CA GLY A 369 -17.05 -3.47 -2.94
C GLY A 369 -18.05 -2.34 -2.95
N GLY A 370 -18.72 -2.17 -1.81
CA GLY A 370 -19.72 -1.14 -1.61
C GLY A 370 -19.89 -0.74 -0.14
N TYR A 371 -20.22 0.52 0.09
CA TYR A 371 -20.49 1.08 1.41
C TYR A 371 -22.00 1.32 1.58
N ASN A 372 -22.59 0.70 2.59
CA ASN A 372 -23.95 0.96 3.01
C ASN A 372 -23.92 1.83 4.30
N PRO A 373 -24.41 3.08 4.27
CA PRO A 373 -24.40 3.97 5.44
C PRO A 373 -25.45 3.60 6.51
N PHE A 374 -26.31 2.62 6.23
CA PHE A 374 -27.43 2.26 7.08
C PHE A 374 -27.42 0.78 7.44
N ASN A 375 -28.25 0.44 8.43
CA ASN A 375 -28.47 -0.94 8.79
C ASN A 375 -29.10 -1.75 7.66
N TRP A 376 -28.67 -3.00 7.52
CA TRP A 376 -29.40 -3.99 6.75
C TRP A 376 -30.61 -4.45 7.56
N ASN A 377 -31.82 -4.05 7.18
CA ASN A 377 -33.05 -4.40 7.91
C ASN A 377 -33.71 -5.64 7.31
N TYR A 378 -33.14 -6.81 7.59
CA TYR A 378 -33.73 -8.08 7.18
C TYR A 378 -34.70 -8.57 8.25
N ARG A 379 -36.00 -8.61 7.94
CA ARG A 379 -36.96 -9.26 8.84
C ARG A 379 -36.73 -10.79 8.80
N PRO A 380 -36.67 -11.46 9.96
CA PRO A 380 -36.61 -12.91 9.98
C PRO A 380 -37.87 -13.49 9.34
N TYR A 381 -37.69 -14.49 8.47
CA TYR A 381 -38.79 -15.31 7.99
C TYR A 381 -39.34 -16.13 9.16
N TYR A 382 -40.41 -15.66 9.79
CA TYR A 382 -41.22 -16.54 10.64
C TYR A 382 -42.12 -17.38 9.73
N TYR A 383 -41.88 -18.69 9.69
CA TYR A 383 -42.86 -19.65 9.20
C TYR A 383 -43.99 -19.70 10.22
N ASP A 384 -45.03 -18.91 10.03
CA ASP A 384 -46.29 -19.13 10.72
C ASP A 384 -46.93 -20.41 10.17
N THR A 385 -46.59 -21.54 10.76
CA THR A 385 -47.33 -22.78 10.56
C THR A 385 -48.55 -22.74 11.46
N TYR A 386 -49.57 -22.00 11.02
CA TYR A 386 -50.87 -21.96 11.67
C TYR A 386 -51.61 -23.28 11.41
N TYR A 387 -51.31 -24.32 12.19
CA TYR A 387 -52.30 -25.36 12.49
C TYR A 387 -52.93 -24.98 13.82
N GLY A 388 -54.20 -24.57 13.74
CA GLY A 388 -54.96 -24.14 14.90
C GLY A 388 -55.10 -25.25 15.94
N SER A 389 -54.81 -24.91 17.19
CA SER A 389 -55.53 -25.40 18.34
C SER A 389 -55.63 -24.25 19.34
N TYR A 390 -56.86 -23.79 19.57
CA TYR A 390 -57.23 -22.94 20.69
C TYR A 390 -56.68 -23.54 21.99
N GLU A 391 -55.90 -22.77 22.74
CA GLU A 391 -56.01 -22.69 24.20
C GLU A 391 -55.23 -21.47 24.72
N ASP A 392 -55.92 -20.67 25.53
CA ASP A 392 -55.48 -19.42 26.12
C ASP A 392 -54.25 -19.59 27.04
N SER A 393 -53.30 -18.66 26.98
CA SER A 393 -52.77 -18.03 28.20
C SER A 393 -52.00 -16.76 27.86
N TYR A 394 -52.39 -15.66 28.51
CA TYR A 394 -51.68 -14.39 28.52
C TYR A 394 -50.44 -14.51 29.41
N ASP A 395 -49.28 -14.07 28.91
CA ASP A 395 -48.18 -13.64 29.77
C ASP A 395 -47.58 -12.33 29.23
N TYR A 396 -47.72 -11.26 30.02
CA TYR A 396 -47.21 -9.92 29.73
C TYR A 396 -45.82 -9.83 30.37
N GLY A 397 -44.79 -10.12 29.59
CA GLY A 397 -43.38 -9.92 29.95
C GLY A 397 -42.77 -8.74 29.19
N SER A 398 -42.51 -7.66 29.90
CA SER A 398 -41.92 -6.40 29.42
C SER A 398 -40.60 -6.56 28.66
N TYR A 399 -40.52 -6.01 27.45
CA TYR A 399 -39.25 -5.59 26.83
C TYR A 399 -39.37 -4.11 26.46
N GLU A 400 -38.76 -3.25 27.29
CA GLU A 400 -38.47 -1.86 26.96
C GLU A 400 -37.34 -1.81 25.92
N GLY A 401 -37.49 -1.01 24.87
CA GLY A 401 -36.41 -0.81 23.90
C GLY A 401 -36.80 0.00 22.66
N CYS A 402 -36.75 1.32 22.81
CA CYS A 402 -36.50 2.32 21.76
C CYS A 402 -37.47 2.42 20.58
N TYR A 403 -38.69 2.92 20.86
CA TYR A 403 -39.36 3.82 19.92
C TYR A 403 -38.71 5.20 20.05
N ASP A 404 -37.92 5.62 19.06
CA ASP A 404 -37.84 7.03 18.66
C ASP A 404 -37.06 7.20 17.35
N SER A 405 -37.81 7.29 16.25
CA SER A 405 -37.67 8.30 15.18
C SER A 405 -38.39 7.85 13.90
N TYR A 406 -39.72 7.67 13.97
CA TYR A 406 -40.56 7.67 12.77
C TYR A 406 -41.47 8.88 12.83
N LYS A 407 -41.03 9.98 12.23
CA LYS A 407 -41.88 11.15 12.00
C LYS A 407 -41.94 11.42 10.50
N GLY A 408 -43.13 11.20 9.95
CA GLY A 408 -43.56 11.63 8.63
C GLY A 408 -43.32 10.59 7.54
N PHE A 409 -44.38 9.92 7.10
CA PHE A 409 -44.72 9.69 5.68
C PHE A 409 -46.02 8.88 5.63
N TYR A 410 -47.12 9.56 5.94
CA TYR A 410 -48.41 9.27 5.32
C TYR A 410 -48.94 10.63 4.91
N ASP A 411 -48.81 10.96 3.63
CA ASP A 411 -49.86 11.68 2.91
C ASP A 411 -49.62 11.58 1.39
N SER A 412 -50.72 11.23 0.73
CA SER A 412 -51.07 11.29 -0.69
C SER A 412 -50.08 10.74 -1.75
N TYR A 413 -50.40 9.53 -2.24
CA TYR A 413 -50.26 9.23 -3.67
C TYR A 413 -51.60 8.75 -4.21
N GLU A 414 -52.40 9.71 -4.70
CA GLU A 414 -53.30 9.46 -5.81
C GLU A 414 -52.47 9.38 -7.09
N GLY A 415 -52.65 8.29 -7.83
CA GLY A 415 -52.62 8.23 -9.29
C GLY A 415 -51.35 8.66 -10.01
N ARG A 416 -50.65 7.67 -10.60
CA ARG A 416 -50.74 7.36 -12.03
C ARG A 416 -49.77 6.23 -12.39
N TYR A 417 -50.37 5.08 -12.69
CA TYR A 417 -49.76 3.98 -13.42
C TYR A 417 -49.37 4.46 -14.83
N ASN A 418 -48.18 4.08 -15.29
CA ASN A 418 -47.89 3.95 -16.72
C ASN A 418 -47.55 2.49 -17.01
N SER A 419 -48.46 1.87 -17.76
CA SER A 419 -48.41 0.52 -18.32
C SER A 419 -47.49 0.43 -19.53
N TYR A 420 -46.89 -0.75 -19.75
CA TYR A 420 -46.81 -1.56 -20.99
C TYR A 420 -46.20 -2.90 -20.50
N ASP A 421 -46.71 -4.12 -20.72
CA ASP A 421 -47.60 -4.68 -21.74
C ASP A 421 -48.50 -5.82 -21.19
N SER A 422 -49.57 -6.05 -21.95
CA SER A 422 -50.73 -6.93 -21.79
C SER A 422 -50.47 -8.43 -21.66
N TYR A 423 -51.30 -9.15 -20.88
CA TYR A 423 -52.25 -10.16 -21.39
C TYR A 423 -53.28 -10.51 -20.30
N GLU A 424 -54.56 -10.52 -20.70
CA GLU A 424 -55.74 -10.68 -19.84
C GLU A 424 -55.86 -12.09 -19.21
N GLY A 425 -56.13 -12.12 -17.91
CA GLY A 425 -56.53 -13.31 -17.17
C GLY A 425 -57.36 -12.93 -15.94
N ARG A 426 -58.65 -13.23 -16.00
CA ARG A 426 -59.74 -12.85 -15.08
C ARG A 426 -59.41 -13.06 -13.59
N TYR A 427 -59.71 -12.05 -12.78
CA TYR A 427 -59.81 -12.15 -11.33
C TYR A 427 -60.87 -13.19 -10.94
N ASN A 428 -60.44 -14.27 -10.31
CA ASN A 428 -61.24 -15.00 -9.33
C ASN A 428 -60.59 -14.78 -7.97
N SER A 429 -61.38 -14.24 -7.05
CA SER A 429 -61.13 -14.23 -5.61
C SER A 429 -60.85 -15.64 -5.11
N ASP A 430 -60.07 -15.72 -4.03
CA ASP A 430 -59.74 -16.91 -3.21
C ASP A 430 -58.40 -17.59 -3.53
N ARG A 431 -57.31 -17.02 -2.98
CA ARG A 431 -56.13 -17.78 -2.53
C ARG A 431 -55.62 -17.26 -1.18
N PRO A 432 -55.25 -18.14 -0.24
CA PRO A 432 -54.78 -17.75 1.09
C PRO A 432 -53.36 -17.17 1.01
N TYR A 433 -53.09 -16.19 1.88
CA TYR A 433 -51.84 -15.46 2.09
C TYR A 433 -50.57 -16.22 1.68
N GLY A 434 -49.90 -15.74 0.63
CA GLY A 434 -48.56 -16.18 0.22
C GLY A 434 -47.52 -15.10 0.49
N ASN A 435 -46.44 -15.49 1.17
CA ASN A 435 -45.10 -14.87 1.22
C ASN A 435 -45.00 -13.38 0.89
N ILE A 436 -44.88 -12.53 1.91
CA ILE A 436 -44.46 -11.14 1.72
C ILE A 436 -42.95 -11.14 1.46
N ASN A 437 -42.57 -11.12 0.18
CA ASN A 437 -41.23 -10.75 -0.24
C ASN A 437 -41.00 -9.28 0.11
N TYR A 438 -40.27 -9.01 1.19
CA TYR A 438 -39.85 -7.65 1.55
C TYR A 438 -38.74 -7.21 0.60
N LEU A 439 -39.16 -6.53 -0.47
CA LEU A 439 -38.30 -5.85 -1.42
C LEU A 439 -38.41 -4.36 -1.13
N ALA A 440 -37.34 -3.75 -0.64
CA ALA A 440 -37.36 -2.35 -0.25
C ALA A 440 -36.14 -1.62 -0.81
N TRP A 441 -36.40 -0.48 -1.43
CA TRP A 441 -35.40 0.50 -1.79
C TRP A 441 -35.06 1.38 -0.59
N VAL A 442 -33.77 1.55 -0.33
CA VAL A 442 -33.28 2.46 0.70
C VAL A 442 -32.66 3.68 0.01
N ASN A 443 -33.23 4.85 0.27
CA ASN A 443 -32.79 6.11 -0.32
C ASN A 443 -31.56 6.65 0.39
N THR A 444 -30.47 6.93 -0.34
CA THR A 444 -29.30 7.64 0.19
C THR A 444 -28.43 8.27 -0.91
N THR A 445 -27.73 9.34 -0.54
CA THR A 445 -26.63 9.93 -1.32
C THR A 445 -25.25 9.53 -0.80
N GLU A 446 -25.18 8.85 0.35
CA GLU A 446 -23.92 8.54 1.04
C GLU A 446 -23.35 7.17 0.66
N SER A 447 -24.15 6.31 0.01
CA SER A 447 -23.66 5.03 -0.53
C SER A 447 -22.72 5.25 -1.71
N PHE A 448 -21.76 4.34 -1.88
CA PHE A 448 -20.88 4.28 -3.03
C PHE A 448 -20.45 2.82 -3.27
N ILE A 449 -20.08 2.53 -4.51
CA ILE A 449 -19.38 1.29 -4.90
C ILE A 449 -17.97 1.64 -5.38
N PHE A 450 -17.05 0.68 -5.32
CA PHE A 450 -15.65 0.93 -5.64
C PHE A 450 -14.94 -0.26 -6.30
N SER A 451 -13.80 0.03 -6.93
CA SER A 451 -12.81 -0.94 -7.40
C SER A 451 -11.41 -0.45 -7.04
N LEU A 452 -10.60 -1.30 -6.43
CA LEU A 452 -9.22 -1.02 -6.02
C LEU A 452 -8.19 -1.64 -6.97
N ASP A 453 -8.62 -2.18 -8.12
CA ASP A 453 -7.78 -3.00 -9.01
C ASP A 453 -7.07 -4.12 -8.21
N ASP A 454 -5.75 -4.24 -8.30
CA ASP A 454 -4.93 -5.20 -7.54
C ASP A 454 -4.70 -4.81 -6.06
N GLY A 455 -5.24 -3.68 -5.62
CA GLY A 455 -5.08 -3.15 -4.27
C GLY A 455 -3.70 -2.57 -3.98
N LYS A 456 -2.89 -2.24 -5.00
CA LYS A 456 -1.53 -1.71 -4.80
C LYS A 456 -1.41 -0.24 -5.18
N ASP A 457 -1.90 0.14 -6.36
CA ASP A 457 -1.77 1.51 -6.87
C ASP A 457 -3.00 2.36 -6.57
N LEU A 458 -2.86 3.29 -5.61
CA LEU A 458 -3.90 4.26 -5.23
C LEU A 458 -4.46 5.05 -6.43
N LYS A 459 -3.67 5.28 -7.50
CA LYS A 459 -4.12 6.04 -8.68
C LYS A 459 -5.13 5.27 -9.53
N LYS A 460 -5.16 3.94 -9.40
CA LYS A 460 -6.11 3.08 -10.09
C LYS A 460 -7.42 2.91 -9.33
N PHE A 461 -7.48 3.36 -8.08
CA PHE A 461 -8.66 3.22 -7.26
C PHE A 461 -9.81 4.05 -7.83
N LYS A 462 -10.96 3.41 -8.02
CA LYS A 462 -12.18 4.01 -8.55
C LYS A 462 -13.26 4.01 -7.48
N ILE A 463 -13.87 5.17 -7.29
CA ILE A 463 -15.12 5.32 -6.54
C ILE A 463 -16.24 5.71 -7.51
N SER A 464 -17.42 5.17 -7.28
CA SER A 464 -18.63 5.44 -8.04
C SER A 464 -19.74 5.77 -7.03
N ARG A 465 -20.23 7.01 -7.03
CA ARG A 465 -21.28 7.44 -6.09
C ARG A 465 -22.67 7.30 -6.70
N VAL A 466 -23.69 7.39 -5.86
CA VAL A 466 -25.09 7.27 -6.29
C VAL A 466 -25.51 8.49 -7.13
N ILE A 467 -26.09 8.25 -8.31
CA ILE A 467 -26.81 9.26 -9.12
C ILE A 467 -28.30 9.28 -8.73
N ASN A 468 -28.94 8.10 -8.70
CA ASN A 468 -30.36 7.97 -8.37
C ASN A 468 -30.51 7.51 -6.91
N ASN A 469 -30.64 8.48 -6.02
CA ASN A 469 -30.72 8.27 -4.57
C ASN A 469 -31.84 7.30 -4.16
N ASN A 470 -32.99 7.33 -4.83
CA ASN A 470 -34.12 6.42 -4.57
C ASN A 470 -33.81 4.96 -4.87
N CYS A 471 -32.76 4.68 -5.65
CA CYS A 471 -32.36 3.34 -6.02
C CYS A 471 -30.94 3.01 -5.52
N ALA A 472 -30.50 3.58 -4.40
CA ALA A 472 -29.12 3.41 -3.92
C ALA A 472 -28.83 2.00 -3.41
N ILE A 473 -29.71 1.43 -2.59
CA ILE A 473 -29.54 0.10 -1.99
C ILE A 473 -30.85 -0.67 -2.11
N TYR A 474 -30.76 -1.91 -2.55
CA TYR A 474 -31.91 -2.79 -2.68
C TYR A 474 -31.85 -3.93 -1.66
N VAL A 475 -32.70 -3.84 -0.65
CA VAL A 475 -32.83 -4.88 0.37
C VAL A 475 -33.68 -5.99 -0.23
N SER A 476 -33.03 -7.10 -0.57
CA SER A 476 -33.68 -8.29 -1.11
C SER A 476 -33.43 -9.49 -0.19
N ASN A 477 -34.25 -10.54 -0.35
CA ASN A 477 -34.07 -11.76 0.43
C ASN A 477 -32.96 -12.67 -0.08
N ASN A 478 -32.54 -12.52 -1.34
CA ASN A 478 -31.67 -13.49 -2.00
C ASN A 478 -30.29 -12.95 -2.33
N THR A 479 -30.08 -11.63 -2.20
CA THR A 479 -28.83 -10.97 -2.58
C THR A 479 -28.54 -9.73 -1.74
N LEU A 480 -27.25 -9.39 -1.59
CA LEU A 480 -26.81 -8.04 -1.22
C LEU A 480 -26.75 -7.20 -2.48
N ASN A 481 -27.39 -6.03 -2.48
CA ASN A 481 -27.47 -5.19 -3.67
C ASN A 481 -27.15 -3.74 -3.36
N PHE A 482 -26.20 -3.20 -4.11
CA PHE A 482 -26.01 -1.78 -4.31
C PHE A 482 -26.59 -1.46 -5.69
N GLY A 483 -27.58 -0.58 -5.74
CA GLY A 483 -28.24 -0.23 -6.99
C GLY A 483 -29.22 -1.28 -7.51
N ASN A 484 -29.65 -1.09 -8.75
CA ASN A 484 -30.55 -1.97 -9.50
C ASN A 484 -29.81 -2.87 -10.49
N SER A 485 -28.57 -3.23 -10.15
CA SER A 485 -27.63 -4.11 -10.88
C SER A 485 -26.18 -3.66 -10.70
N ASP A 486 -25.96 -2.47 -10.12
CA ASP A 486 -24.65 -1.82 -10.05
C ASP A 486 -23.63 -2.69 -9.32
N LEU A 487 -24.02 -3.35 -8.22
CA LEU A 487 -23.29 -4.46 -7.62
C LEU A 487 -24.25 -5.39 -6.89
N VAL A 488 -24.37 -6.64 -7.35
CA VAL A 488 -25.28 -7.64 -6.81
C VAL A 488 -24.50 -8.89 -6.43
N ILE A 489 -24.63 -9.33 -5.18
CA ILE A 489 -23.91 -10.49 -4.64
C ILE A 489 -24.90 -11.59 -4.28
N ASN A 490 -24.64 -12.77 -4.81
CA ASN A 490 -25.39 -13.99 -4.51
C ASN A 490 -24.42 -15.14 -4.21
N GLY A 491 -24.20 -15.36 -2.92
CA GLY A 491 -23.25 -16.35 -2.43
C GLY A 491 -21.82 -16.13 -2.93
N ASN A 492 -21.29 -17.07 -3.72
CA ASN A 492 -19.92 -17.04 -4.25
C ASN A 492 -19.81 -16.42 -5.65
N SER A 493 -20.85 -15.72 -6.10
CA SER A 493 -20.89 -15.07 -7.41
C SER A 493 -21.55 -13.71 -7.31
N GLY A 494 -21.30 -12.86 -8.30
CA GLY A 494 -21.97 -11.57 -8.39
C GLY A 494 -22.07 -11.03 -9.80
N THR A 495 -22.86 -9.97 -9.92
CA THR A 495 -23.03 -9.22 -11.17
C THR A 495 -22.79 -7.73 -10.94
N CYS A 496 -22.25 -7.04 -11.93
CA CYS A 496 -21.95 -5.61 -11.89
C CYS A 496 -22.34 -4.96 -13.22
N ASN A 497 -23.43 -4.20 -13.23
CA ASN A 497 -23.89 -3.46 -14.40
C ASN A 497 -24.36 -2.06 -13.98
N ARG A 498 -23.65 -1.03 -14.45
CA ARG A 498 -23.88 0.37 -14.09
C ARG A 498 -25.31 0.80 -14.48
N SER A 499 -26.07 1.24 -13.49
CA SER A 499 -27.44 1.73 -13.64
C SER A 499 -27.68 3.01 -12.82
N ASN A 500 -27.52 2.96 -11.49
CA ASN A 500 -27.86 4.05 -10.58
C ASN A 500 -26.63 4.73 -9.97
N TYR A 501 -25.42 4.27 -10.29
CA TYR A 501 -24.15 4.81 -9.83
C TYR A 501 -23.35 5.48 -10.96
N GLU A 502 -22.45 6.38 -10.60
CA GLU A 502 -21.74 7.30 -11.51
C GLU A 502 -20.92 6.61 -12.60
N SER A 503 -20.26 5.51 -12.27
CA SER A 503 -19.28 4.83 -13.12
C SER A 503 -19.35 3.31 -12.97
N SER A 504 -18.94 2.57 -14.00
CA SER A 504 -18.72 1.13 -13.88
C SER A 504 -17.46 0.86 -13.06
N ILE A 505 -17.51 -0.12 -12.18
CA ILE A 505 -16.36 -0.55 -11.37
C ILE A 505 -15.66 -1.79 -11.94
N LEU A 506 -16.28 -2.45 -12.93
CA LEU A 506 -15.75 -3.59 -13.67
C LEU A 506 -16.06 -3.46 -15.17
N ASP A 507 -15.23 -4.11 -15.99
CA ASP A 507 -15.45 -4.23 -17.43
C ASP A 507 -16.32 -5.44 -17.80
N THR A 508 -16.54 -6.35 -16.83
CA THR A 508 -17.33 -7.57 -16.99
C THR A 508 -18.59 -7.52 -16.13
N ASN A 509 -19.67 -8.12 -16.64
CA ASN A 509 -20.97 -8.08 -15.97
C ASN A 509 -21.15 -9.16 -14.90
N ASN A 510 -20.37 -10.25 -14.95
CA ASN A 510 -20.45 -11.38 -14.01
C ASN A 510 -19.05 -11.73 -13.52
N PHE A 511 -18.94 -12.16 -12.27
CA PHE A 511 -17.67 -12.55 -11.67
C PHE A 511 -17.86 -13.64 -10.61
N SER A 512 -16.80 -14.43 -10.39
CA SER A 512 -16.73 -15.39 -9.28
C SER A 512 -15.95 -14.78 -8.12
N ILE A 513 -16.34 -15.14 -6.91
CA ILE A 513 -15.73 -14.58 -5.70
C ILE A 513 -14.69 -15.56 -5.17
N GLU A 514 -13.45 -15.10 -5.01
CA GLU A 514 -12.38 -15.84 -4.31
C GLU A 514 -12.63 -15.81 -2.80
N ASP A 515 -12.81 -14.61 -2.25
CA ASP A 515 -13.24 -14.38 -0.88
C ASP A 515 -13.96 -13.04 -0.76
N MET A 516 -14.71 -12.85 0.34
CA MET A 516 -15.34 -11.59 0.67
C MET A 516 -15.32 -11.33 2.17
N GLU A 517 -15.30 -10.05 2.55
CA GLU A 517 -15.35 -9.60 3.92
C GLU A 517 -16.36 -8.47 4.06
N ILE A 518 -17.06 -8.44 5.19
CA ILE A 518 -17.97 -7.33 5.54
C ILE A 518 -17.53 -6.78 6.88
N PHE A 519 -17.33 -5.47 6.91
CA PHE A 519 -16.95 -4.73 8.10
C PHE A 519 -18.12 -3.87 8.56
N GLU A 520 -18.41 -3.91 9.85
CA GLU A 520 -19.14 -2.84 10.52
C GLU A 520 -18.20 -1.62 10.63
N TYR A 521 -18.69 -0.46 10.19
CA TYR A 521 -17.98 0.80 10.22
C TYR A 521 -18.58 1.72 11.30
N ASN A 522 -17.77 2.08 12.28
CA ASN A 522 -18.17 2.96 13.37
C ASN A 522 -17.23 4.16 13.49
N LYS A 523 -17.81 5.31 13.84
CA LYS A 523 -17.09 6.53 14.18
C LYS A 523 -17.17 6.73 15.69
N SER A 524 -16.03 6.62 16.38
CA SER A 524 -15.90 6.79 17.83
C SER A 524 -16.14 8.21 18.31
#